data_AF-A0A1H4MIM7-F1
#
_entry.id   AF-A0A1H4MIM7-F1
#
_cell.length_a   1.000
_cell.length_b   1.000
_cell.length_c   1.000
_cell.angle_alpha   90.00
_cell.angle_beta   90.00
_cell.angle_gamma   90.00
#
_symmetry.space_group_name_H-M   'P 1'
#
loop_
_entity.id
_entity.type
_entity.pdbx_description
1 polymer ?
#
loop_
_entity_poly.entity_id
_entity_poly.type
_entity_poly.pdbx_seq_one_letter_code
_entity_poly.pdbx_strand_id
1 'polypeptide(L)'
;MRPATQLARDDINMKEANLADAKKSSAKTVSIIRSTLDEIDPIKVKIKSENSSSSASKKALSSVWKTFTKSVNKANPSGTADALSGTISLYREIVERKQKIINLENKVNDLIAKAREQIPVE
;
A
#
# COMPACT_ATOMS: atom_id res chain seq x y z
N MET A 1 -16.33 -61.93 10.41
CA MET A 1 -15.49 -60.74 10.68
C MET A 1 -16.11 -59.96 11.83
N ARG A 2 -15.29 -59.33 12.70
CA ARG A 2 -15.76 -58.70 13.93
C ARG A 2 -16.38 -57.31 13.64
N PRO A 3 -17.69 -57.09 13.86
CA PRO A 3 -18.36 -55.83 13.53
C PRO A 3 -17.71 -54.61 14.20
N ALA A 4 -17.23 -54.77 15.44
CA ALA A 4 -16.53 -53.73 16.19
C ALA A 4 -15.23 -53.25 15.51
N THR A 5 -14.49 -54.16 14.85
CA THR A 5 -13.24 -53.78 14.15
C THR A 5 -13.52 -53.07 12.83
N GLN A 6 -14.67 -53.34 12.20
CA GLN A 6 -15.07 -52.64 10.98
C GLN A 6 -15.54 -51.21 11.32
N LEU A 7 -16.36 -51.08 12.36
CA LEU A 7 -16.82 -49.77 12.86
C LEU A 7 -15.65 -48.88 13.30
N ALA A 8 -14.64 -49.45 13.96
CA ALA A 8 -13.44 -48.71 14.34
C ALA A 8 -12.61 -48.24 13.14
N ARG A 9 -12.53 -49.05 12.06
CA ARG A 9 -11.86 -48.65 10.81
C ARG A 9 -12.61 -47.52 10.12
N ASP A 10 -13.94 -47.59 10.09
CA ASP A 10 -14.77 -46.56 9.46
C ASP A 10 -14.67 -45.22 10.24
N ASP A 11 -14.60 -45.25 11.58
CA ASP A 11 -14.36 -44.07 12.42
C ASP A 11 -12.97 -43.46 12.19
N ILE A 12 -11.92 -44.29 12.08
CA ILE A 12 -10.57 -43.82 11.75
C ILE A 12 -10.55 -43.15 10.38
N ASN A 13 -11.13 -43.79 9.36
CA ASN A 13 -11.19 -43.25 8.00
C ASN A 13 -11.95 -41.92 7.96
N MET A 14 -13.07 -41.80 8.69
CA MET A 14 -13.81 -40.54 8.79
C MET A 14 -12.97 -39.44 9.46
N LYS A 15 -12.26 -39.73 10.55
CA LYS A 15 -11.39 -38.76 11.23
C LYS A 15 -10.22 -38.32 10.36
N GLU A 16 -9.62 -39.24 9.62
CA GLU A 16 -8.55 -38.93 8.66
C GLU A 16 -9.06 -38.04 7.51
N ALA A 17 -10.24 -38.35 6.95
CA ALA A 17 -10.87 -37.53 5.93
C ALA A 17 -11.18 -36.11 6.44
N ASN A 18 -11.80 -36.00 7.62
CA ASN A 18 -12.10 -34.71 8.25
C ASN A 18 -10.84 -33.88 8.51
N LEU A 19 -9.75 -34.52 8.96
CA LEU A 19 -8.47 -33.86 9.18
C LEU A 19 -7.83 -33.40 7.87
N ALA A 20 -7.91 -34.22 6.81
CA ALA A 20 -7.42 -33.85 5.49
C ALA A 20 -8.18 -32.65 4.91
N ASP A 21 -9.50 -32.64 5.04
CA ASP A 21 -10.36 -31.54 4.59
C ASP A 21 -10.11 -30.26 5.39
N ALA A 22 -9.93 -30.36 6.71
CA ALA A 22 -9.56 -29.22 7.55
C ALA A 22 -8.20 -28.62 7.14
N LYS A 23 -7.18 -29.47 6.88
CA LYS A 23 -5.87 -29.01 6.38
C LYS A 23 -5.98 -28.33 5.02
N LYS A 24 -6.79 -28.89 4.11
CA LYS A 24 -7.00 -28.31 2.77
C LYS A 24 -7.71 -26.97 2.85
N SER A 25 -8.71 -26.84 3.72
CA SER A 25 -9.42 -25.59 3.98
C SER A 25 -8.47 -24.53 4.53
N SER A 26 -7.68 -24.88 5.56
CA SER A 26 -6.65 -23.99 6.12
C SER A 26 -5.62 -23.53 5.07
N ALA A 27 -5.08 -24.45 4.27
CA ALA A 27 -4.13 -24.13 3.20
C ALA A 27 -4.72 -23.18 2.15
N LYS A 28 -5.99 -23.39 1.78
CA LYS A 28 -6.71 -22.51 0.85
C LYS A 28 -6.86 -21.11 1.44
N THR A 29 -7.26 -20.99 2.70
CA THR A 29 -7.39 -19.70 3.38
C THR A 29 -6.07 -18.96 3.46
N VAL A 30 -4.98 -19.63 3.83
CA VAL A 30 -3.62 -19.05 3.82
C VAL A 30 -3.23 -18.56 2.43
N SER A 31 -3.55 -19.33 1.38
CA SER A 31 -3.28 -18.91 0.00
C SER A 31 -4.03 -17.63 -0.39
N ILE A 32 -5.29 -17.50 0.03
CA ILE A 32 -6.11 -16.31 -0.25
C ILE A 32 -5.58 -15.09 0.49
N ILE A 33 -5.20 -15.25 1.76
CA ILE A 33 -4.61 -14.18 2.58
C ILE A 33 -3.31 -13.70 1.94
N ARG A 34 -2.43 -14.62 1.54
CA ARG A 34 -1.17 -14.27 0.83
C ARG A 34 -1.44 -13.50 -0.45
N SER A 35 -2.33 -14.01 -1.30
CA SER A 35 -2.70 -13.33 -2.54
C SER A 35 -3.25 -11.92 -2.29
N THR A 36 -4.03 -11.72 -1.22
CA THR A 36 -4.56 -10.39 -0.83
C THR A 36 -3.43 -9.46 -0.38
N LEU A 37 -2.43 -9.98 0.34
CA LEU A 37 -1.27 -9.19 0.77
C LEU A 37 -0.30 -8.88 -0.38
N ASP A 38 -0.18 -9.76 -1.38
CA ASP A 38 0.66 -9.54 -2.55
C ASP A 38 0.17 -8.34 -3.40
N GLU A 39 -1.12 -8.01 -3.32
CA GLU A 39 -1.68 -6.79 -3.94
C GLU A 39 -1.10 -5.48 -3.37
N ILE A 40 -0.45 -5.53 -2.19
CA ILE A 40 0.18 -4.36 -1.55
C ILE A 40 1.47 -3.96 -2.28
N ASP A 41 2.22 -4.90 -2.82
CA ASP A 41 3.53 -4.63 -3.42
C ASP A 41 3.50 -3.65 -4.62
N PRO A 42 2.57 -3.75 -5.60
CA PRO A 42 2.45 -2.73 -6.63
C PRO A 42 2.07 -1.35 -6.06
N ILE A 43 1.35 -1.28 -4.93
CA ILE A 43 1.02 -0.02 -4.25
C ILE A 43 2.27 0.59 -3.61
N LYS A 44 3.11 -0.22 -2.96
CA LYS A 44 4.41 0.24 -2.41
C LYS A 44 5.30 0.84 -3.49
N VAL A 45 5.37 0.22 -4.67
CA VAL A 45 6.13 0.75 -5.82
C VAL A 45 5.60 2.12 -6.24
N LYS A 46 4.28 2.30 -6.31
CA LYS A 46 3.65 3.60 -6.61
C LYS A 46 3.98 4.64 -5.55
N ILE A 47 3.90 4.30 -4.26
CA ILE A 47 4.27 5.19 -3.15
C ILE A 47 5.73 5.64 -3.28
N LYS A 48 6.65 4.70 -3.58
CA LYS A 48 8.08 5.02 -3.76
C LYS A 48 8.31 5.97 -4.94
N SER A 49 7.59 5.76 -6.04
CA SER A 49 7.62 6.65 -7.21
C SER A 49 7.15 8.06 -6.86
N GLU A 50 5.97 8.20 -6.24
CA GLU A 50 5.42 9.50 -5.86
C GLU A 50 6.29 10.24 -4.83
N ASN A 51 6.89 9.52 -3.88
CA ASN A 51 7.87 10.09 -2.94
C ASN A 51 9.13 10.63 -3.65
N SER A 52 9.60 9.91 -4.66
CA SER A 52 10.75 10.34 -5.48
C SER A 52 10.40 11.61 -6.28
N SER A 53 9.22 11.64 -6.90
CA SER A 53 8.74 12.83 -7.60
C SER A 53 8.52 14.03 -6.66
N SER A 54 7.91 13.82 -5.50
CA SER A 54 7.74 14.87 -4.47
C SER A 54 9.09 15.43 -4.00
N SER A 55 10.11 14.57 -3.85
CA SER A 55 11.47 14.99 -3.52
C SER A 55 12.11 15.81 -4.64
N ALA A 56 11.85 15.49 -5.91
CA ALA A 56 12.28 16.28 -7.05
C ALA A 56 11.61 17.68 -7.07
N SER A 57 10.29 17.76 -6.87
CA SER A 57 9.57 19.03 -6.78
C SER A 57 10.07 19.90 -5.62
N LYS A 58 10.41 19.31 -4.47
CA LYS A 58 11.04 20.05 -3.35
C LYS A 58 12.42 20.61 -3.72
N LYS A 59 13.24 19.88 -4.47
CA LYS A 59 14.54 20.38 -4.97
C LYS A 59 14.34 21.53 -5.95
N ALA A 60 13.39 21.40 -6.88
CA ALA A 60 13.03 22.47 -7.80
C ALA A 60 12.55 23.73 -7.04
N LEU A 61 11.73 23.54 -6.00
CA LEU A 61 11.23 24.61 -5.15
C LEU A 61 12.37 25.37 -4.47
N SER A 62 13.38 24.66 -3.94
CA SER A 62 14.56 25.30 -3.36
C SER A 62 15.30 26.18 -4.39
N SER A 63 15.39 25.74 -5.64
CA SER A 63 16.01 26.51 -6.73
C SER A 63 15.20 27.76 -7.07
N VAL A 64 13.89 27.61 -7.27
CA VAL A 64 13.00 28.74 -7.60
C VAL A 64 12.95 29.75 -6.46
N TRP A 65 12.99 29.30 -5.21
CA TRP A 65 13.03 30.17 -4.04
C TRP A 65 14.31 31.01 -3.95
N LYS A 66 15.46 30.44 -4.32
CA LYS A 66 16.71 31.21 -4.45
C LYS A 66 16.60 32.27 -5.54
N THR A 67 15.99 31.93 -6.67
CA THR A 67 15.72 32.90 -7.76
C THR A 67 14.80 34.01 -7.29
N PHE A 68 13.71 33.68 -6.58
CA PHE A 68 12.81 34.65 -5.98
C PHE A 68 13.57 35.64 -5.08
N THR A 69 14.34 35.12 -4.12
CA THR A 69 15.13 35.94 -3.19
C THR A 69 16.11 36.85 -3.93
N LYS A 70 16.76 36.33 -4.98
CA LYS A 70 17.68 37.10 -5.82
C LYS A 70 16.98 38.20 -6.60
N SER A 71 15.79 37.94 -7.15
CA SER A 71 14.98 38.92 -7.87
C SER A 71 14.49 40.05 -6.95
N VAL A 72 14.09 39.70 -5.71
CA VAL A 72 13.71 40.66 -4.67
C VAL A 72 14.90 41.58 -4.33
N ASN A 73 16.07 41.00 -4.06
CA ASN A 73 17.28 41.78 -3.72
C ASN A 73 17.74 42.70 -4.85
N LYS A 74 17.44 42.34 -6.11
CA LYS A 74 17.75 43.15 -7.30
C LYS A 74 16.67 44.17 -7.63
N ALA A 75 15.62 44.29 -6.82
CA ALA A 75 14.45 45.12 -7.08
C ALA A 75 13.88 44.90 -8.50
N ASN A 76 13.80 43.63 -8.94
CA ASN A 76 13.19 43.25 -10.22
C ASN A 76 11.77 42.71 -9.97
N PRO A 77 10.70 43.51 -10.16
CA PRO A 77 9.35 43.11 -9.82
C PRO A 77 8.82 41.96 -10.71
N SER A 78 9.13 41.98 -12.00
CA SER A 78 8.71 40.93 -12.95
C SER A 78 9.33 39.60 -12.56
N GLY A 79 10.66 39.57 -12.38
CA GLY A 79 11.36 38.34 -11.98
C GLY A 79 10.99 37.84 -10.59
N THR A 80 10.44 38.70 -9.74
CA THR A 80 9.91 38.32 -8.42
C THR A 80 8.53 37.67 -8.56
N ALA A 81 7.63 38.28 -9.35
CA ALA A 81 6.30 37.75 -9.62
C ALA A 81 6.35 36.38 -10.35
N ASP A 82 7.25 36.23 -11.31
CA ASP A 82 7.45 34.98 -12.05
C ASP A 82 7.96 33.86 -11.13
N ALA A 83 8.97 34.15 -10.30
CA ALA A 83 9.53 33.19 -9.36
C ALA A 83 8.52 32.82 -8.25
N LEU A 84 7.69 33.78 -7.80
CA LEU A 84 6.62 33.51 -6.85
C LEU A 84 5.54 32.60 -7.46
N SER A 85 5.15 32.86 -8.70
CA SER A 85 4.19 32.02 -9.43
C SER A 85 4.72 30.59 -9.60
N GLY A 86 6.00 30.43 -9.95
CA GLY A 86 6.65 29.12 -10.01
C GLY A 86 6.68 28.41 -8.65
N THR A 87 6.93 29.15 -7.57
CA THR A 87 6.92 28.64 -6.19
C THR A 87 5.53 28.11 -5.82
N ILE A 88 4.47 28.87 -6.10
CA ILE A 88 3.08 28.48 -5.82
C ILE A 88 2.70 27.21 -6.59
N SER A 89 3.04 27.15 -7.88
CA SER A 89 2.78 25.96 -8.71
C SER A 89 3.46 24.71 -8.17
N LEU A 90 4.73 24.81 -7.76
CA LEU A 90 5.46 23.70 -7.16
C LEU A 90 4.88 23.27 -5.81
N TYR A 91 4.41 24.21 -4.98
CA TYR A 91 3.71 23.87 -3.74
C TYR A 91 2.42 23.11 -3.99
N ARG A 92 1.60 23.53 -4.97
CA ARG A 92 0.38 22.82 -5.37
C ARG A 92 0.69 21.39 -5.79
N GLU A 93 1.70 21.22 -6.64
CA GLU A 93 2.14 19.89 -7.09
C GLU A 93 2.58 19.00 -5.91
N ILE A 94 3.34 19.54 -4.96
CA ILE A 94 3.76 18.80 -3.76
C ILE A 94 2.55 18.37 -2.92
N VAL A 95 1.57 19.25 -2.74
CA VAL A 95 0.34 18.96 -1.99
C VAL A 95 -0.46 17.86 -2.68
N GLU A 96 -0.66 17.96 -3.99
CA GLU A 96 -1.36 16.93 -4.78
C GLU A 96 -0.68 15.57 -4.67
N ARG A 97 0.66 15.52 -4.78
CA ARG A 97 1.44 14.29 -4.64
C ARG A 97 1.32 13.70 -3.23
N LYS A 98 1.37 14.53 -2.18
CA LYS A 98 1.15 14.07 -0.81
C LYS A 98 -0.25 13.48 -0.63
N GLN A 99 -1.28 14.11 -1.20
CA GLN A 99 -2.63 13.58 -1.15
C GLN A 99 -2.74 12.22 -1.86
N LYS A 100 -2.09 12.06 -3.01
CA LYS A 100 -2.01 10.76 -3.71
C LYS A 100 -1.33 9.69 -2.85
N ILE A 101 -0.24 10.03 -2.17
CA ILE A 101 0.46 9.11 -1.25
C ILE A 101 -0.48 8.66 -0.12
N ILE A 102 -1.17 9.59 0.54
CA ILE A 102 -2.13 9.27 1.61
C ILE A 102 -3.22 8.32 1.10
N ASN A 103 -3.75 8.57 -0.10
CA ASN A 103 -4.76 7.71 -0.71
C ASN A 103 -4.22 6.29 -1.00
N LEU A 104 -2.95 6.17 -1.38
CA LEU A 104 -2.30 4.86 -1.58
C LEU A 104 -2.06 4.15 -0.24
N GLU A 105 -1.65 4.86 0.80
CA GLU A 105 -1.47 4.32 2.15
C GLU A 105 -2.80 3.81 2.74
N ASN A 106 -3.89 4.55 2.54
CA ASN A 106 -5.23 4.10 2.94
C ASN A 106 -5.62 2.79 2.23
N LYS A 107 -5.35 2.66 0.94
CA LYS A 107 -5.58 1.41 0.20
C LYS A 107 -4.77 0.23 0.76
N VAL A 108 -3.54 0.47 1.22
CA VAL A 108 -2.75 -0.57 1.89
C VAL A 108 -3.42 -0.98 3.20
N ASN A 109 -3.89 -0.02 3.99
CA ASN A 109 -4.62 -0.30 5.24
C ASN A 109 -5.90 -1.11 4.98
N ASP A 110 -6.65 -0.77 3.93
CA ASP A 110 -7.85 -1.51 3.54
C ASP A 110 -7.53 -2.97 3.15
N LEU A 111 -6.44 -3.20 2.41
CA LEU A 111 -5.97 -4.55 2.06
C LEU A 111 -5.54 -5.34 3.30
N ILE A 112 -4.87 -4.70 4.26
CA ILE A 112 -4.49 -5.33 5.52
C ILE A 112 -5.74 -5.68 6.34
N ALA A 113 -6.73 -4.80 6.41
CA ALA A 113 -8.00 -5.07 7.09
C ALA A 113 -8.73 -6.26 6.45
N LYS A 114 -8.85 -6.26 5.11
CA LYS A 114 -9.43 -7.37 4.34
C LYS A 114 -8.68 -8.69 4.58
N ALA A 115 -7.36 -8.67 4.65
CA ALA A 115 -6.56 -9.86 4.95
C ALA A 115 -6.79 -10.37 6.38
N ARG A 116 -7.04 -9.48 7.36
CA ARG A 116 -7.39 -9.87 8.73
C ARG A 116 -8.77 -10.52 8.84
N GLU A 117 -9.76 -10.01 8.11
CA GLU A 117 -11.11 -10.59 8.06
C GLU A 117 -11.14 -12.01 7.48
N GLN A 118 -10.15 -12.37 6.67
CA GLN A 118 -10.00 -13.72 6.09
C GLN A 118 -9.39 -14.73 7.06
N ILE A 119 -8.84 -14.29 8.20
CA ILE A 119 -8.31 -15.19 9.23
C ILE A 119 -9.49 -15.86 9.94
N PRO A 120 -9.60 -17.20 9.92
CA PRO A 120 -10.64 -17.89 10.68
C PRO A 120 -10.47 -17.58 12.16
N VAL A 121 -11.55 -17.12 12.82
CA VAL A 121 -11.59 -17.01 14.28
C VAL A 121 -11.74 -18.43 14.83
N GLU A 122 -10.87 -18.83 15.75
CA GLU A 122 -10.99 -20.09 16.50
C GLU A 122 -12.30 -20.17 17.30
#